data_AF-A0A2N6G318-F1
#
_entry.id   AF-A0A2N6G318-F1
#
_cell.length_a   1.000
_cell.length_b   1.000
_cell.length_c   1.000
_cell.angle_alpha   90.00
_cell.angle_beta   90.00
_cell.angle_gamma   90.00
#
_symmetry.space_group_name_H-M   'P 1'
#
loop_
_entity.id
_entity.type
_entity.pdbx_description
1 polymer ?
#
loop_
_entity_poly.entity_id
_entity_poly.type
_entity_poly.pdbx_seq_one_letter_code
_entity_poly.pdbx_strand_id
1 'polypeptide(L)'
;MNSFEVYGKEAENILITQVNQQQQIISEKLEYYSSGNFFFKLHRLVKTIEEFINIFTFGLEKDDTFDSFVSMELNIYNKFFLGLNPIWKRIEYKYGQGTCNRLINLVKYSIDINNSFKMLGWNNFENQNNLESVIGMINYFQSRRRYFISLLYSIDTLKKGLISIPENELVLELIPIIECHCLPLTSIQNKQVFQKLNKNFKLIVDGIRCTSNYHYNILDESYLEPERISLSEHLEHRETNYEEDPFYVDDSKIFSVNEFKNSIIKMEKFHQFYVTDISEFLIFKRIIFELLEHIYDEYFIFVDEDIFINIVKKNSDKNSSKILESLISNSNDYNISINSYQPVIKIESGYTTNINLLMRFMYFYKNKILNKKRRFQIHSGFIFEDEVKNKLKENGFFVTENTKRIERKEFDIVAIRNNTIYNFQCKNSFIDISLIYASPEKFIRKSKHLQNYFNRALRKEVERESLLKVKLKIEDIKHYVISRYPIVSENENIISFFDLHDWIKKNFKDEI
;
A
#
# COMPACT_ATOMS: atom_id res chain seq x y z
N MET A 1 32.86 -2.61 -8.78
CA MET A 1 33.31 -1.55 -7.85
C MET A 1 33.30 -2.12 -6.45
N ASN A 2 34.26 -1.78 -5.59
CA ASN A 2 34.27 -2.26 -4.21
C ASN A 2 33.18 -1.55 -3.42
N SER A 3 32.29 -2.32 -2.79
CA SER A 3 31.33 -1.78 -1.84
C SER A 3 32.05 -1.29 -0.59
N PHE A 4 31.69 -0.10 -0.10
CA PHE A 4 32.17 0.43 1.16
C PHE A 4 31.00 0.67 2.11
N GLU A 5 31.31 0.60 3.40
CA GLU A 5 30.33 0.75 4.48
C GLU A 5 30.49 2.11 5.15
N VAL A 6 29.39 2.83 5.30
CA VAL A 6 29.36 4.17 5.91
C VAL A 6 28.50 4.14 7.17
N TYR A 7 28.97 4.85 8.21
CA TYR A 7 28.45 4.77 9.56
C TYR A 7 28.16 6.15 10.18
N GLY A 8 27.36 6.16 11.24
CA GLY A 8 27.23 7.30 12.14
C GLY A 8 26.88 8.62 11.42
N LYS A 9 27.54 9.72 11.80
CA LYS A 9 27.25 11.06 11.24
C LYS A 9 27.52 11.17 9.74
N GLU A 10 28.47 10.42 9.20
CA GLU A 10 28.76 10.44 7.78
C GLU A 10 27.59 9.87 6.97
N ALA A 11 27.05 8.74 7.41
CA ALA A 11 25.84 8.15 6.82
C ALA A 11 24.64 9.12 6.94
N GLU A 12 24.53 9.84 8.05
CA GLU A 12 23.45 10.83 8.25
C GLU A 12 23.52 11.96 7.23
N ASN A 13 24.72 12.54 7.06
CA ASN A 13 24.95 13.63 6.12
C ASN A 13 24.66 13.20 4.68
N ILE A 14 25.13 12.02 4.27
CA ILE A 14 24.84 11.48 2.93
C ILE A 14 23.34 11.38 2.72
N LEU A 15 22.60 10.80 3.67
CA LEU A 15 21.15 10.63 3.53
C LEU A 15 20.42 11.99 3.45
N ILE A 16 20.77 12.96 4.30
CA ILE A 16 20.16 14.31 4.29
C ILE A 16 20.42 15.00 2.94
N THR A 17 21.67 15.00 2.47
CA THR A 17 22.03 15.60 1.19
C THR A 17 21.26 14.94 0.05
N GLN A 18 21.16 13.62 0.04
CA GLN A 18 20.43 12.90 -0.99
C GLN A 18 18.93 13.20 -0.98
N VAL A 19 18.27 13.30 0.19
CA VAL A 19 16.84 13.69 0.25
C VAL A 19 16.60 15.04 -0.45
N ASN A 20 17.39 16.06 -0.10
CA ASN A 20 17.25 17.40 -0.66
C ASN A 20 17.49 17.41 -2.18
N GLN A 21 18.53 16.69 -2.63
CA GLN A 21 18.86 16.57 -4.05
C GLN A 21 17.74 15.89 -4.84
N GLN A 22 17.20 14.77 -4.34
CA GLN A 22 16.12 14.06 -5.05
C GLN A 22 14.83 14.90 -5.11
N GLN A 23 14.47 15.60 -4.04
CA GLN A 23 13.32 16.52 -4.06
C GLN A 23 13.50 17.63 -5.09
N GLN A 24 14.68 18.25 -5.13
CA GLN A 24 14.98 19.31 -6.09
C GLN A 24 14.87 18.81 -7.53
N ILE A 25 15.47 17.65 -7.84
CA ILE A 25 15.43 17.07 -9.19
C ILE A 25 13.99 16.73 -9.61
N ILE A 26 13.17 16.19 -8.71
CA ILE A 26 11.75 15.91 -9.01
C ILE A 26 11.03 17.21 -9.39
N SER A 27 11.19 18.26 -8.58
CA SER A 27 10.57 19.56 -8.85
C SER A 27 11.06 20.15 -10.18
N GLU A 28 12.37 20.18 -10.41
CA GLU A 28 12.96 20.68 -11.65
C GLU A 28 12.43 19.92 -12.87
N LYS A 29 12.37 18.58 -12.82
CA LYS A 29 11.85 17.78 -13.93
C LYS A 29 10.37 18.06 -14.22
N LEU A 30 9.56 18.29 -13.20
CA LEU A 30 8.13 18.58 -13.37
C LEU A 30 7.87 20.01 -13.87
N GLU A 31 8.74 20.97 -13.54
CA GLU A 31 8.61 22.38 -13.96
C GLU A 31 8.62 22.56 -15.49
N TYR A 32 9.25 21.66 -16.25
CA TYR A 32 9.38 21.76 -17.72
C TYR A 32 8.08 21.50 -18.50
N TYR A 33 7.06 20.90 -17.88
CA TYR A 33 5.84 20.49 -18.60
C TYR A 33 4.71 21.53 -18.53
N SER A 34 3.92 21.60 -19.61
CA SER A 34 2.80 22.55 -19.75
C SER A 34 1.58 22.20 -18.88
N SER A 35 0.90 23.22 -18.35
CA SER A 35 -0.05 23.11 -17.24
C SER A 35 -1.34 22.35 -17.55
N GLY A 36 -2.06 22.72 -18.61
CA GLY A 36 -3.41 22.20 -18.87
C GLY A 36 -3.44 20.74 -19.30
N ASN A 37 -2.63 20.36 -20.28
CA ASN A 37 -2.73 19.03 -20.91
C ASN A 37 -2.03 17.92 -20.11
N PHE A 38 -0.94 18.24 -19.41
CA PHE A 38 -0.15 17.24 -18.70
C PHE A 38 -0.91 16.59 -17.54
N PHE A 39 -1.69 17.37 -16.78
CA PHE A 39 -2.49 16.84 -15.67
C PHE A 39 -3.49 15.80 -16.16
N PHE A 40 -4.30 16.12 -17.18
CA PHE A 40 -5.30 15.18 -17.71
C PHE A 40 -4.66 13.94 -18.33
N LYS A 41 -3.53 14.09 -19.03
CA LYS A 41 -2.77 12.95 -19.57
C LYS A 41 -2.26 12.03 -18.46
N LEU A 42 -1.67 12.58 -17.39
CA LEU A 42 -1.25 11.77 -16.25
C LEU A 42 -2.44 11.12 -15.57
N HIS A 43 -3.53 11.85 -15.36
CA HIS A 43 -4.72 11.30 -14.73
C HIS A 43 -5.29 10.12 -15.52
N ARG A 44 -5.25 10.20 -16.86
CA ARG A 44 -5.61 9.10 -17.76
C ARG A 44 -4.61 7.96 -17.77
N LEU A 45 -3.32 8.23 -17.62
CA LEU A 45 -2.31 7.18 -17.41
C LEU A 45 -2.56 6.44 -16.09
N VAL A 46 -2.87 7.17 -15.00
CA VAL A 46 -3.26 6.57 -13.72
C VAL A 46 -4.50 5.70 -13.90
N LYS A 47 -5.55 6.18 -14.59
CA LYS A 47 -6.71 5.36 -14.96
C LYS A 47 -6.28 4.08 -15.67
N THR A 48 -5.44 4.20 -16.69
CA THR A 48 -4.98 3.06 -17.51
C THR A 48 -4.21 2.02 -16.70
N ILE A 49 -3.36 2.45 -15.76
CA ILE A 49 -2.63 1.56 -14.85
C ILE A 49 -3.60 0.82 -13.92
N GLU A 50 -4.61 1.51 -13.39
CA GLU A 50 -5.62 0.91 -12.51
C GLU A 50 -6.51 -0.08 -13.26
N GLU A 51 -6.94 0.26 -14.50
CA GLU A 51 -7.66 -0.66 -15.38
C GLU A 51 -6.84 -1.92 -15.67
N PHE A 52 -5.55 -1.74 -15.99
CA PHE A 52 -4.64 -2.85 -16.26
C PHE A 52 -4.59 -3.82 -15.08
N ILE A 53 -4.36 -3.29 -13.86
CA ILE A 53 -4.28 -4.14 -12.67
C ILE A 53 -5.63 -4.82 -12.39
N ASN A 54 -6.74 -4.09 -12.44
CA ASN A 54 -8.06 -4.65 -12.09
C ASN A 54 -8.58 -5.66 -13.13
N ILE A 55 -8.39 -5.40 -14.43
CA ILE A 55 -8.83 -6.32 -15.51
C ILE A 55 -8.14 -7.68 -15.35
N PHE A 56 -6.82 -7.67 -15.18
CA PHE A 56 -6.07 -8.92 -15.10
C PHE A 56 -6.13 -9.57 -13.71
N THR A 57 -6.54 -8.87 -12.66
CA THR A 57 -6.69 -9.48 -11.32
C THR A 57 -8.09 -10.04 -11.10
N PHE A 58 -9.12 -9.33 -11.56
CA PHE A 58 -10.53 -9.60 -11.22
C PHE A 58 -11.49 -9.57 -12.42
N GLY A 59 -11.19 -8.84 -13.49
CA GLY A 59 -12.14 -8.56 -14.57
C GLY A 59 -12.36 -9.69 -15.59
N LEU A 60 -11.41 -10.62 -15.69
CA LEU A 60 -11.42 -11.72 -16.66
C LEU A 60 -11.59 -13.09 -16.01
N GLU A 61 -12.22 -14.00 -16.75
CA GLU A 61 -12.29 -15.41 -16.38
C GLU A 61 -10.88 -16.05 -16.43
N LYS A 62 -10.55 -16.81 -15.39
CA LYS A 62 -9.26 -17.50 -15.23
C LYS A 62 -9.36 -18.89 -15.87
N ASP A 63 -9.09 -18.95 -17.17
CA ASP A 63 -8.96 -20.19 -17.94
C ASP A 63 -7.52 -20.40 -18.45
N ASP A 64 -7.25 -21.54 -19.07
CA ASP A 64 -5.91 -21.87 -19.59
C ASP A 64 -5.37 -20.81 -20.57
N THR A 65 -6.26 -20.15 -21.32
CA THR A 65 -5.88 -19.07 -22.26
C THR A 65 -5.42 -17.84 -21.50
N PHE A 66 -6.13 -17.47 -20.44
CA PHE A 66 -5.76 -16.39 -19.53
C PHE A 66 -4.42 -16.71 -18.85
N ASP A 67 -4.28 -17.88 -18.23
CA ASP A 67 -3.07 -18.28 -17.50
C ASP A 67 -1.83 -18.32 -18.39
N SER A 68 -1.99 -18.85 -19.61
CA SER A 68 -0.95 -18.82 -20.63
C SER A 68 -0.58 -17.41 -21.06
N PHE A 69 -1.56 -16.51 -21.20
CA PHE A 69 -1.30 -15.12 -21.59
C PHE A 69 -0.59 -14.34 -20.49
N VAL A 70 -1.05 -14.44 -19.24
CA VAL A 70 -0.48 -13.63 -18.16
C VAL A 70 0.95 -14.04 -17.80
N SER A 71 1.28 -15.31 -18.05
CA SER A 71 2.61 -15.90 -17.85
C SER A 71 3.51 -15.80 -19.09
N MET A 72 2.98 -15.33 -20.23
CA MET A 72 3.72 -15.24 -21.48
C MET A 72 4.89 -14.27 -21.37
N GLU A 73 6.05 -14.66 -21.92
CA GLU A 73 7.20 -13.78 -22.00
C GLU A 73 6.95 -12.63 -22.99
N LEU A 74 7.07 -11.40 -22.47
CA LEU A 74 6.94 -10.15 -23.17
C LEU A 74 8.32 -9.65 -23.60
N ASN A 75 8.58 -9.68 -24.91
CA ASN A 75 9.82 -9.22 -25.51
C ASN A 75 9.57 -8.48 -26.83
N ILE A 76 10.63 -7.89 -27.40
CA ILE A 76 10.56 -7.10 -28.65
C ILE A 76 9.94 -7.91 -29.79
N TYR A 77 10.23 -9.20 -29.87
CA TYR A 77 9.78 -10.07 -30.96
C TYR A 77 8.27 -10.30 -30.92
N ASN A 78 7.72 -10.51 -29.73
CA ASN A 78 6.27 -10.72 -29.55
C ASN A 78 5.47 -9.42 -29.57
N LYS A 79 6.12 -8.25 -29.39
CA LYS A 79 5.49 -6.91 -29.35
C LYS A 79 4.55 -6.64 -30.53
N PHE A 80 4.94 -7.06 -31.73
CA PHE A 80 4.18 -6.83 -32.97
C PHE A 80 2.93 -7.70 -33.08
N PHE A 81 2.95 -8.88 -32.47
CA PHE A 81 1.84 -9.84 -32.52
C PHE A 81 0.92 -9.76 -31.30
N LEU A 82 1.25 -8.92 -30.30
CA LEU A 82 0.46 -8.78 -29.07
C LEU A 82 -1.02 -8.61 -29.35
N GLY A 83 -1.39 -7.71 -30.26
CA GLY A 83 -2.80 -7.40 -30.57
C GLY A 83 -3.59 -8.56 -31.18
N LEU A 84 -2.94 -9.66 -31.57
CA LEU A 84 -3.60 -10.86 -32.09
C LEU A 84 -4.00 -11.85 -30.99
N ASN A 85 -3.56 -11.64 -29.75
CA ASN A 85 -3.89 -12.55 -28.66
C ASN A 85 -5.41 -12.54 -28.37
N PRO A 86 -6.07 -13.71 -28.22
CA PRO A 86 -7.51 -13.81 -27.96
C PRO A 86 -8.00 -13.05 -26.73
N ILE A 87 -7.15 -12.86 -25.71
CA ILE A 87 -7.49 -12.12 -24.50
C ILE A 87 -7.86 -10.66 -24.82
N TRP A 88 -7.21 -10.04 -25.80
CA TRP A 88 -7.55 -8.67 -26.20
C TRP A 88 -8.95 -8.54 -26.78
N LYS A 89 -9.42 -9.54 -27.53
CA LYS A 89 -10.80 -9.59 -28.03
C LYS A 89 -11.81 -9.74 -26.90
N ARG A 90 -11.48 -10.52 -25.85
CA ARG A 90 -12.33 -10.62 -24.65
C ARG A 90 -12.43 -9.27 -23.93
N ILE A 91 -11.29 -8.58 -23.78
CA ILE A 91 -11.24 -7.23 -23.19
C ILE A 91 -12.02 -6.22 -24.05
N GLU A 92 -11.84 -6.24 -25.37
CA GLU A 92 -12.55 -5.37 -26.30
C GLU A 92 -14.07 -5.60 -26.26
N TYR A 93 -14.50 -6.86 -26.26
CA TYR A 93 -15.91 -7.23 -26.18
C TYR A 93 -16.55 -6.75 -24.86
N LYS A 94 -15.86 -6.94 -23.73
CA LYS A 94 -16.40 -6.63 -22.39
C LYS A 94 -16.28 -5.15 -22.01
N TYR A 95 -15.16 -4.51 -22.34
CA TYR A 95 -14.79 -3.17 -21.84
C TYR A 95 -14.59 -2.12 -22.94
N GLY A 96 -14.80 -2.51 -24.20
CA GLY A 96 -14.72 -1.64 -25.38
C GLY A 96 -13.32 -1.45 -25.95
N GLN A 97 -13.28 -1.07 -27.23
CA GLN A 97 -12.05 -0.84 -28.02
C GLN A 97 -11.11 0.20 -27.38
N GLY A 98 -11.68 1.28 -26.84
CA GLY A 98 -10.88 2.36 -26.26
C GLY A 98 -10.03 1.89 -25.08
N THR A 99 -10.59 1.02 -24.23
CA THR A 99 -9.89 0.40 -23.10
C THR A 99 -8.84 -0.59 -23.61
N CYS A 100 -9.24 -1.50 -24.51
CA CYS A 100 -8.33 -2.48 -25.11
C CYS A 100 -7.07 -1.82 -25.72
N ASN A 101 -7.24 -0.76 -26.53
CA ASN A 101 -6.14 -0.04 -27.16
C ASN A 101 -5.17 0.59 -26.16
N ARG A 102 -5.68 1.17 -25.07
CA ARG A 102 -4.82 1.76 -24.02
C ARG A 102 -3.97 0.70 -23.34
N LEU A 103 -4.54 -0.46 -23.02
CA LEU A 103 -3.82 -1.55 -22.36
C LEU A 103 -2.78 -2.18 -23.28
N ILE A 104 -3.11 -2.40 -24.56
CA ILE A 104 -2.13 -2.89 -25.56
C ILE A 104 -0.95 -1.93 -25.64
N ASN A 105 -1.20 -0.61 -25.67
CA ASN A 105 -0.15 0.39 -25.70
C ASN A 105 0.69 0.36 -24.42
N LEU A 106 0.07 0.24 -23.24
CA LEU A 106 0.79 0.10 -21.98
C LEU A 106 1.74 -1.11 -22.01
N VAL A 107 1.29 -2.28 -22.48
CA VAL A 107 2.13 -3.48 -22.66
C VAL A 107 3.29 -3.23 -23.62
N LYS A 108 3.03 -2.58 -24.76
CA LYS A 108 4.08 -2.24 -25.73
C LYS A 108 5.15 -1.33 -25.12
N TYR A 109 4.77 -0.32 -24.35
CA TYR A 109 5.71 0.58 -23.70
C TYR A 109 6.46 -0.09 -22.55
N SER A 110 5.80 -0.96 -21.79
CA SER A 110 6.46 -1.77 -20.77
C SER A 110 7.51 -2.70 -21.33
N ILE A 111 7.32 -3.25 -22.54
CA ILE A 111 8.38 -3.99 -23.25
C ILE A 111 9.59 -3.07 -23.51
N ASP A 112 9.37 -1.84 -24.01
CA ASP A 112 10.46 -0.89 -24.29
C ASP A 112 11.21 -0.48 -23.01
N ILE A 113 10.47 -0.24 -21.93
CA ILE A 113 11.02 0.03 -20.60
C ILE A 113 11.85 -1.16 -20.13
N ASN A 114 11.34 -2.38 -20.23
CA ASN A 114 12.04 -3.60 -19.83
C ASN A 114 13.36 -3.77 -20.60
N ASN A 115 13.36 -3.54 -21.91
CA ASN A 115 14.59 -3.60 -22.70
C ASN A 115 15.60 -2.53 -22.28
N SER A 116 15.11 -1.32 -21.98
CA SER A 116 15.97 -0.24 -21.47
C SER A 116 16.59 -0.63 -20.13
N PHE A 117 15.81 -1.25 -19.24
CA PHE A 117 16.33 -1.80 -17.98
C PHE A 117 17.36 -2.90 -18.22
N LYS A 118 17.12 -3.84 -19.14
CA LYS A 118 18.11 -4.87 -19.52
C LYS A 118 19.40 -4.25 -20.04
N MET A 119 19.32 -3.24 -20.91
CA MET A 119 20.49 -2.55 -21.46
C MET A 119 21.30 -1.80 -20.39
N LEU A 120 20.64 -1.22 -19.40
CA LEU A 120 21.28 -0.56 -18.26
C LEU A 120 21.74 -1.55 -17.17
N GLY A 121 21.49 -2.84 -17.35
CA GLY A 121 21.79 -3.90 -16.38
C GLY A 121 20.82 -3.97 -15.20
N TRP A 122 19.75 -3.18 -15.19
CA TRP A 122 18.80 -3.00 -14.09
C TRP A 122 17.96 -4.25 -13.77
N ASN A 123 17.90 -5.25 -14.66
CA ASN A 123 17.19 -6.50 -14.39
C ASN A 123 17.92 -7.40 -13.35
N ASN A 124 19.19 -7.11 -13.04
CA ASN A 124 19.94 -7.78 -11.96
C ASN A 124 19.70 -7.13 -10.57
N PHE A 125 18.74 -6.20 -10.47
CA PHE A 125 18.49 -5.39 -9.29
C PHE A 125 17.16 -5.83 -8.65
N GLU A 126 17.18 -6.99 -7.99
CA GLU A 126 16.06 -7.60 -7.23
C GLU A 126 14.79 -7.91 -8.06
N ASN A 127 14.01 -8.91 -7.63
CA ASN A 127 12.80 -9.41 -8.32
C ASN A 127 11.65 -8.36 -8.46
N GLN A 128 11.90 -7.08 -8.19
CA GLN A 128 10.92 -6.00 -8.13
C GLN A 128 10.73 -5.25 -9.46
N ASN A 129 11.57 -5.51 -10.47
CA ASN A 129 11.54 -4.85 -11.78
C ASN A 129 11.11 -5.80 -12.92
N ASN A 130 10.33 -6.83 -12.60
CA ASN A 130 9.92 -7.82 -13.59
C ASN A 130 8.83 -7.24 -14.52
N LEU A 131 9.22 -6.84 -15.72
CA LEU A 131 8.32 -6.45 -16.81
C LEU A 131 8.30 -7.50 -17.94
N GLU A 132 8.74 -8.73 -17.63
CA GLU A 132 8.90 -9.82 -18.60
C GLU A 132 7.60 -10.59 -18.87
N SER A 133 6.54 -10.33 -18.11
CA SER A 133 5.23 -10.96 -18.26
C SER A 133 4.13 -10.00 -17.82
N VAL A 134 2.88 -10.27 -18.17
CA VAL A 134 1.74 -9.45 -17.72
C VAL A 134 1.63 -9.48 -16.19
N ILE A 135 1.82 -10.65 -15.57
CA ILE A 135 1.83 -10.75 -14.10
C ILE A 135 2.97 -9.94 -13.48
N GLY A 136 4.16 -9.96 -14.09
CA GLY A 136 5.27 -9.10 -13.68
C GLY A 136 4.89 -7.62 -13.77
N MET A 137 4.28 -7.20 -14.88
CA MET A 137 3.80 -5.84 -15.08
C MET A 137 2.78 -5.40 -14.04
N ILE A 138 1.85 -6.27 -13.64
CA ILE A 138 0.87 -5.99 -12.59
C ILE A 138 1.62 -5.65 -11.29
N ASN A 139 2.54 -6.51 -10.86
CA ASN A 139 3.33 -6.32 -9.64
C ASN A 139 4.20 -5.05 -9.72
N TYR A 140 4.78 -4.79 -10.89
CA TYR A 140 5.56 -3.58 -11.13
C TYR A 140 4.70 -2.33 -10.97
N PHE A 141 3.59 -2.20 -11.69
CA PHE A 141 2.76 -1.01 -11.61
C PHE A 141 2.06 -0.87 -10.26
N GLN A 142 1.68 -1.98 -9.61
CA GLN A 142 1.11 -1.97 -8.27
C GLN A 142 2.07 -1.37 -7.24
N SER A 143 3.34 -1.78 -7.26
CA SER A 143 4.37 -1.23 -6.37
C SER A 143 4.72 0.23 -6.69
N ARG A 144 4.48 0.70 -7.92
CA ARG A 144 4.73 2.09 -8.34
C ARG A 144 3.53 3.02 -8.25
N ARG A 145 2.33 2.47 -8.03
CA ARG A 145 1.03 3.18 -8.06
C ARG A 145 1.05 4.47 -7.23
N ARG A 146 1.58 4.40 -6.01
CA ARG A 146 1.67 5.56 -5.11
C ARG A 146 2.49 6.71 -5.70
N TYR A 147 3.54 6.44 -6.47
CA TYR A 147 4.39 7.49 -7.04
C TYR A 147 3.70 8.21 -8.20
N PHE A 148 2.98 7.49 -9.06
CA PHE A 148 2.14 8.12 -10.10
C PHE A 148 1.09 9.06 -9.49
N ILE A 149 0.42 8.62 -8.42
CA ILE A 149 -0.54 9.45 -7.68
C ILE A 149 0.16 10.65 -7.01
N SER A 150 1.35 10.46 -6.45
CA SER A 150 2.12 11.55 -5.82
C SER A 150 2.48 12.63 -6.83
N LEU A 151 2.93 12.24 -8.03
CA LEU A 151 3.21 13.16 -9.12
C LEU A 151 1.95 13.93 -9.51
N LEU A 152 0.79 13.25 -9.58
CA LEU A 152 -0.50 13.89 -9.88
C LEU A 152 -0.82 15.03 -8.89
N TYR A 153 -0.56 14.83 -7.59
CA TYR A 153 -0.74 15.87 -6.58
C TYR A 153 0.24 17.04 -6.74
N SER A 154 1.49 16.76 -7.11
CA SER A 154 2.54 17.79 -7.18
C SER A 154 2.48 18.61 -8.48
N ILE A 155 1.93 18.05 -9.55
CA ILE A 155 1.98 18.63 -10.89
C ILE A 155 1.31 20.00 -10.98
N ASP A 156 0.12 20.21 -10.39
CA ASP A 156 -0.55 21.50 -10.55
C ASP A 156 0.21 22.67 -9.92
N THR A 157 0.91 22.38 -8.83
CA THR A 157 1.64 23.40 -8.05
C THR A 157 3.01 23.77 -8.61
N LEU A 158 3.58 22.95 -9.51
CA LEU A 158 4.96 23.06 -9.98
C LEU A 158 5.07 23.49 -11.45
N LYS A 159 3.99 23.90 -12.12
CA LYS A 159 3.99 24.17 -13.57
C LYS A 159 4.56 25.54 -13.93
N LYS A 160 5.58 25.57 -14.79
CA LYS A 160 6.07 26.78 -15.48
C LYS A 160 6.42 26.57 -16.97
N GLY A 161 6.32 25.35 -17.47
CA GLY A 161 6.90 24.95 -18.76
C GLY A 161 5.94 25.01 -19.96
N LEU A 162 6.49 24.75 -21.15
CA LEU A 162 5.77 24.78 -22.43
C LEU A 162 5.75 23.42 -23.15
N ILE A 163 6.45 22.40 -22.61
CA ILE A 163 6.57 21.10 -23.27
C ILE A 163 5.25 20.33 -23.13
N SER A 164 4.75 19.81 -24.25
CA SER A 164 3.60 18.90 -24.31
C SER A 164 4.09 17.54 -24.77
N ILE A 165 3.92 16.52 -23.92
CA ILE A 165 4.27 15.13 -24.24
C ILE A 165 3.05 14.42 -24.84
N PRO A 166 3.16 13.64 -25.91
CA PRO A 166 2.09 12.76 -26.37
C PRO A 166 1.59 11.84 -25.25
N GLU A 167 0.28 11.62 -25.15
CA GLU A 167 -0.31 10.82 -24.05
C GLU A 167 0.27 9.39 -24.00
N ASN A 168 0.51 8.81 -25.16
CA ASN A 168 1.05 7.47 -25.33
C ASN A 168 2.53 7.38 -24.87
N GLU A 169 3.30 8.45 -24.94
CA GLU A 169 4.72 8.46 -24.52
C GLU A 169 4.90 8.86 -23.06
N LEU A 170 3.84 9.33 -22.39
CA LEU A 170 3.93 9.85 -21.02
C LEU A 170 4.51 8.84 -20.03
N VAL A 171 4.20 7.55 -20.18
CA VAL A 171 4.75 6.52 -19.30
C VAL A 171 6.28 6.42 -19.43
N LEU A 172 6.83 6.59 -20.65
CA LEU A 172 8.27 6.53 -20.89
C LEU A 172 9.01 7.70 -20.23
N GLU A 173 8.37 8.86 -20.13
CA GLU A 173 8.93 10.05 -19.48
C GLU A 173 8.88 9.97 -17.95
N LEU A 174 7.80 9.42 -17.41
CA LEU A 174 7.60 9.37 -15.96
C LEU A 174 8.36 8.24 -15.27
N ILE A 175 8.58 7.12 -15.93
CA ILE A 175 9.29 5.98 -15.35
C ILE A 175 10.72 6.36 -14.89
N PRO A 176 11.54 7.06 -15.68
CA PRO A 176 12.83 7.56 -15.21
C PRO A 176 12.73 8.48 -14.00
N ILE A 177 11.68 9.31 -13.91
CA ILE A 177 11.45 10.16 -12.72
C ILE A 177 11.16 9.29 -11.50
N ILE A 178 10.30 8.29 -11.67
CA ILE A 178 9.88 7.39 -10.59
C ILE A 178 11.04 6.52 -10.11
N GLU A 179 11.74 5.83 -11.01
CA GLU A 179 12.81 4.89 -10.69
C GLU A 179 14.09 5.57 -10.20
N CYS A 180 14.47 6.71 -10.79
CA CYS A 180 15.72 7.37 -10.43
C CYS A 180 15.58 8.35 -9.26
N HIS A 181 14.37 8.84 -8.97
CA HIS A 181 14.20 9.93 -8.00
C HIS A 181 13.12 9.63 -6.95
N CYS A 182 11.89 9.30 -7.35
CA CYS A 182 10.80 9.11 -6.39
C CYS A 182 10.99 7.88 -5.47
N LEU A 183 11.34 6.73 -6.06
CA LEU A 183 11.64 5.49 -5.34
C LEU A 183 12.86 5.66 -4.43
N PRO A 184 14.02 6.14 -4.94
CA PRO A 184 15.18 6.44 -4.12
C PRO A 184 14.88 7.38 -2.97
N LEU A 185 14.13 8.46 -3.18
CA LEU A 185 13.73 9.41 -2.12
C LEU A 185 13.05 8.70 -0.95
N THR A 186 12.02 7.89 -1.21
CA THR A 186 11.36 7.12 -0.14
C THR A 186 12.28 6.10 0.54
N SER A 187 13.18 5.47 -0.23
CA SER A 187 14.15 4.51 0.29
C SER A 187 15.18 5.18 1.20
N ILE A 188 15.65 6.38 0.83
CA ILE A 188 16.60 7.18 1.62
C ILE A 188 15.94 7.66 2.92
N GLN A 189 14.68 8.11 2.87
CA GLN A 189 13.94 8.55 4.06
C GLN A 189 13.69 7.40 5.05
N ASN A 190 13.37 6.20 4.55
CA ASN A 190 13.30 5.00 5.38
C ASN A 190 14.64 4.75 6.08
N LYS A 191 15.75 4.84 5.34
CA LYS A 191 17.11 4.68 5.88
C LYS A 191 17.46 5.72 6.95
N GLN A 192 17.03 6.98 6.80
CA GLN A 192 17.22 8.01 7.84
C GLN A 192 16.55 7.61 9.15
N VAL A 193 15.33 7.08 9.07
CA VAL A 193 14.62 6.58 10.26
C VAL A 193 15.33 5.37 10.86
N PHE A 194 15.78 4.40 10.06
CA PHE A 194 16.47 3.21 10.56
C PHE A 194 17.79 3.53 11.24
N GLN A 195 18.51 4.50 10.73
CA GLN A 195 19.73 5.02 11.34
C GLN A 195 19.48 5.56 12.75
N LYS A 196 18.36 6.29 12.96
CA LYS A 196 18.01 6.85 14.28
C LYS A 196 17.42 5.81 15.23
N LEU A 197 16.99 4.66 14.71
CA LEU A 197 16.42 3.55 15.48
C LEU A 197 17.45 2.52 15.93
N ASN A 198 18.47 2.23 15.13
CA ASN A 198 19.40 1.12 15.37
C ASN A 198 20.85 1.61 15.47
N LYS A 199 21.58 1.13 16.47
CA LYS A 199 22.95 1.63 16.74
C LYS A 199 23.97 1.08 15.75
N ASN A 200 23.74 -0.14 15.27
CA ASN A 200 24.57 -0.83 14.29
C ASN A 200 24.15 -0.56 12.84
N PHE A 201 23.38 0.51 12.59
CA PHE A 201 22.99 0.87 11.23
C PHE A 201 24.22 1.19 10.38
N LYS A 202 24.27 0.59 9.19
CA LYS A 202 25.29 0.86 8.18
C LYS A 202 24.66 1.05 6.81
N LEU A 203 25.17 2.05 6.09
CA LEU A 203 24.92 2.20 4.67
C LEU A 203 25.96 1.39 3.90
N ILE A 204 25.52 0.71 2.85
CA ILE A 204 26.38 -0.06 1.96
C ILE A 204 26.27 0.61 0.59
N VAL A 205 27.39 1.17 0.13
CA VAL A 205 27.48 1.94 -1.11
C VAL A 205 28.45 1.26 -2.06
N ASP A 206 28.03 0.99 -3.29
CA ASP A 206 28.87 0.33 -4.31
C ASP A 206 29.19 1.24 -5.52
N GLY A 207 28.89 2.53 -5.40
CA GLY A 207 29.03 3.54 -6.47
C GLY A 207 27.81 3.66 -7.38
N ILE A 208 26.87 2.70 -7.32
CA ILE A 208 25.62 2.70 -8.08
C ILE A 208 24.41 2.65 -7.12
N ARG A 209 24.50 1.82 -6.09
CA ARG A 209 23.47 1.54 -5.10
C ARG A 209 23.84 2.13 -3.75
N CYS A 210 22.80 2.55 -3.03
CA CYS A 210 22.87 2.87 -1.62
C CYS A 210 21.85 1.99 -0.88
N THR A 211 22.34 0.92 -0.26
CA THR A 211 21.54 -0.04 0.52
C THR A 211 21.86 0.07 2.02
N SER A 212 21.22 -0.74 2.85
CA SER A 212 21.45 -0.76 4.29
C SER A 212 21.27 -2.16 4.87
N ASN A 213 21.87 -2.42 6.04
CA ASN A 213 21.67 -3.67 6.78
C ASN A 213 20.27 -3.84 7.38
N TYR A 214 19.44 -2.79 7.33
CA TYR A 214 18.02 -2.84 7.68
C TYR A 214 17.16 -2.56 6.46
N HIS A 215 16.05 -3.28 6.35
CA HIS A 215 15.02 -3.12 5.33
C HIS A 215 13.65 -3.26 5.98
N TYR A 216 12.61 -2.85 5.26
CA TYR A 216 11.26 -2.77 5.79
C TYR A 216 10.29 -3.15 4.67
N ASN A 217 9.64 -4.31 4.81
CA ASN A 217 8.58 -4.74 3.91
C ASN A 217 7.28 -4.07 4.36
N ILE A 218 7.02 -2.88 3.83
CA ILE A 218 5.95 -1.99 4.31
C ILE A 218 4.54 -2.51 3.98
N LEU A 219 4.42 -3.32 2.94
CA LEU A 219 3.16 -3.58 2.26
C LEU A 219 2.66 -4.99 2.53
N ASP A 220 1.37 -5.06 2.81
CA ASP A 220 0.56 -6.20 2.42
C ASP A 220 0.50 -6.19 0.89
N GLU A 221 0.79 -7.32 0.24
CA GLU A 221 0.90 -7.43 -1.22
C GLU A 221 -0.33 -6.86 -1.93
N SER A 222 -1.50 -6.88 -1.27
CA SER A 222 -2.79 -6.45 -1.86
C SER A 222 -3.21 -5.01 -1.55
N TYR A 223 -2.56 -4.30 -0.60
CA TYR A 223 -3.03 -2.99 -0.15
C TYR A 223 -1.99 -1.88 -0.30
N LEU A 224 -2.46 -0.71 -0.75
CA LEU A 224 -1.65 0.51 -0.80
C LEU A 224 -1.24 1.02 0.59
N GLU A 225 -2.02 0.67 1.62
CA GLU A 225 -1.88 1.19 2.97
C GLU A 225 -2.11 0.08 4.00
N PRO A 226 -1.33 0.03 5.09
CA PRO A 226 -1.52 -0.96 6.15
C PRO A 226 -2.86 -0.76 6.88
N GLU A 227 -3.75 -1.76 6.83
CA GLU A 227 -5.00 -1.79 7.61
C GLU A 227 -4.90 -2.72 8.83
N ARG A 228 -5.69 -2.47 9.89
CA ARG A 228 -5.75 -3.34 11.09
C ARG A 228 -6.59 -4.57 10.87
N ILE A 229 -7.70 -4.36 10.20
CA ILE A 229 -8.60 -5.36 9.66
C ILE A 229 -9.13 -4.76 8.36
N SER A 230 -9.04 -5.49 7.25
CA SER A 230 -9.67 -5.10 6.00
C SER A 230 -11.20 -5.27 6.08
N LEU A 231 -11.96 -4.67 5.15
CA LEU A 231 -13.40 -4.92 5.12
C LEU A 231 -13.71 -6.40 4.87
N SER A 232 -12.95 -7.07 4.00
CA SER A 232 -13.11 -8.50 3.68
C SER A 232 -12.80 -9.39 4.88
N GLU A 233 -11.68 -9.17 5.59
CA GLU A 233 -11.34 -9.92 6.81
C GLU A 233 -12.45 -9.79 7.86
N HIS A 234 -13.08 -8.61 7.98
CA HIS A 234 -14.20 -8.46 8.90
C HIS A 234 -15.44 -9.29 8.49
N LEU A 235 -15.71 -9.38 7.19
CA LEU A 235 -16.83 -10.14 6.64
C LEU A 235 -16.61 -11.64 6.83
N GLU A 236 -15.41 -12.15 6.59
CA GLU A 236 -15.09 -13.57 6.77
C GLU A 236 -15.23 -14.03 8.23
N HIS A 237 -14.83 -13.17 9.17
CA HIS A 237 -14.93 -13.44 10.60
C HIS A 237 -16.33 -13.22 11.20
N ARG A 238 -17.33 -12.85 10.39
CA ARG A 238 -18.71 -12.68 10.86
C ARG A 238 -19.76 -13.23 9.89
N GLU A 239 -20.67 -14.03 10.43
CA GLU A 239 -22.01 -14.27 9.89
C GLU A 239 -22.89 -13.01 9.99
N THR A 240 -22.42 -11.88 9.47
CA THR A 240 -23.27 -10.72 9.28
C THR A 240 -23.93 -10.84 7.91
N ASN A 241 -25.24 -11.06 7.92
CA ASN A 241 -26.10 -10.88 6.74
C ASN A 241 -26.02 -9.40 6.32
N TYR A 242 -25.00 -9.05 5.55
CA TYR A 242 -25.04 -7.81 4.79
C TYR A 242 -26.18 -7.99 3.78
N GLU A 243 -27.19 -7.15 3.89
CA GLU A 243 -28.25 -7.03 2.88
C GLU A 243 -27.63 -6.91 1.49
N GLU A 244 -28.38 -7.39 0.48
CA GLU A 244 -28.00 -7.25 -0.92
C GLU A 244 -27.58 -5.82 -1.26
N ASP A 245 -26.61 -5.71 -2.17
CA ASP A 245 -26.08 -4.44 -2.60
C ASP A 245 -27.20 -3.56 -3.18
N PRO A 246 -27.44 -2.35 -2.64
CA PRO A 246 -28.61 -1.54 -2.99
C PRO A 246 -28.53 -0.96 -4.41
N PHE A 247 -27.34 -0.89 -4.99
CA PHE A 247 -27.14 -0.44 -6.37
C PHE A 247 -26.67 -1.59 -7.24
N TYR A 248 -27.31 -1.79 -8.39
CA TYR A 248 -26.87 -2.76 -9.39
C TYR A 248 -25.47 -2.42 -9.91
N VAL A 249 -24.59 -3.42 -9.95
CA VAL A 249 -23.24 -3.32 -10.47
C VAL A 249 -23.21 -3.93 -11.87
N ASP A 250 -22.87 -3.11 -12.85
CA ASP A 250 -22.64 -3.51 -14.24
C ASP A 250 -21.24 -4.11 -14.37
N ASP A 251 -21.18 -5.40 -14.69
CA ASP A 251 -19.93 -6.18 -14.80
C ASP A 251 -19.14 -5.87 -16.08
N SER A 252 -19.75 -5.15 -17.03
CA SER A 252 -19.07 -4.64 -18.23
C SER A 252 -18.24 -3.38 -17.95
N LYS A 253 -18.23 -2.86 -16.71
CA LYS A 253 -17.48 -1.68 -16.31
C LYS A 253 -16.40 -2.06 -15.30
N ILE A 254 -15.15 -1.64 -15.56
CA ILE A 254 -14.05 -1.83 -14.59
C ILE A 254 -14.15 -0.88 -13.41
N PHE A 255 -14.64 0.33 -13.65
CA PHE A 255 -15.02 1.25 -12.59
C PHE A 255 -16.51 1.50 -12.69
N SER A 256 -17.20 1.26 -11.58
CA SER A 256 -18.63 1.48 -11.46
C SER A 256 -18.89 2.44 -10.32
N VAL A 257 -19.59 3.55 -10.61
CA VAL A 257 -20.08 4.47 -9.57
C VAL A 257 -20.96 3.74 -8.56
N ASN A 258 -21.75 2.78 -9.03
CA ASN A 258 -22.63 1.99 -8.18
C ASN A 258 -21.84 1.06 -7.26
N GLU A 259 -20.78 0.42 -7.77
CA GLU A 259 -19.86 -0.37 -6.93
C GLU A 259 -19.21 0.50 -5.86
N PHE A 260 -18.81 1.74 -6.21
CA PHE A 260 -18.27 2.67 -5.23
C PHE A 260 -19.32 3.07 -4.17
N LYS A 261 -20.55 3.40 -4.58
CA LYS A 261 -21.65 3.71 -3.66
C LYS A 261 -21.93 2.54 -2.70
N ASN A 262 -21.98 1.31 -3.22
CA ASN A 262 -22.14 0.10 -2.41
C ASN A 262 -20.98 -0.05 -1.41
N SER A 263 -19.74 0.20 -1.84
CA SER A 263 -18.56 0.17 -0.97
C SER A 263 -18.65 1.19 0.17
N ILE A 264 -19.09 2.42 -0.10
CA ILE A 264 -19.30 3.44 0.95
C ILE A 264 -20.39 3.00 1.94
N ILE A 265 -21.47 2.36 1.47
CA ILE A 265 -22.53 1.84 2.34
C ILE A 265 -22.02 0.70 3.22
N LYS A 266 -21.21 -0.22 2.66
CA LYS A 266 -20.54 -1.28 3.44
C LYS A 266 -19.60 -0.68 4.49
N MET A 267 -18.82 0.34 4.13
CA MET A 267 -17.97 1.09 5.08
C MET A 267 -18.77 1.75 6.19
N GLU A 268 -19.94 2.33 5.88
CA GLU A 268 -20.82 2.94 6.87
C GLU A 268 -21.31 1.91 7.89
N LYS A 269 -21.85 0.78 7.42
CA LYS A 269 -22.31 -0.33 8.28
C LYS A 269 -21.17 -0.84 9.18
N PHE A 270 -19.97 -1.00 8.59
CA PHE A 270 -18.77 -1.36 9.34
C PHE A 270 -18.41 -0.31 10.41
N HIS A 271 -18.52 0.98 10.09
CA HIS A 271 -18.28 2.09 11.02
C HIS A 271 -19.24 2.09 12.21
N GLN A 272 -20.54 1.96 11.94
CA GLN A 272 -21.61 2.00 12.94
C GLN A 272 -21.44 0.91 14.00
N PHE A 273 -20.82 -0.22 13.64
CA PHE A 273 -20.56 -1.29 14.61
C PHE A 273 -19.59 -0.89 15.74
N TYR A 274 -18.63 0.00 15.46
CA TYR A 274 -17.62 0.43 16.43
C TYR A 274 -17.80 1.86 16.94
N VAL A 275 -18.60 2.67 16.25
CA VAL A 275 -18.72 4.11 16.48
C VAL A 275 -20.20 4.49 16.57
N THR A 276 -20.58 5.13 17.68
CA THR A 276 -21.94 5.64 17.90
C THR A 276 -22.20 6.94 17.15
N ASP A 277 -21.23 7.84 17.06
CA ASP A 277 -21.31 9.09 16.29
C ASP A 277 -20.46 9.01 15.02
N ILE A 278 -21.13 8.86 13.89
CA ILE A 278 -20.52 8.83 12.55
C ILE A 278 -20.82 10.11 11.74
N SER A 279 -21.20 11.21 12.40
CA SER A 279 -21.64 12.45 11.76
C SER A 279 -20.66 12.97 10.70
N GLU A 280 -19.36 13.03 11.00
CA GLU A 280 -18.33 13.50 10.06
C GLU A 280 -18.13 12.53 8.88
N PHE A 281 -18.25 11.20 9.09
CA PHE A 281 -18.27 10.23 7.98
C PHE A 281 -19.48 10.44 7.07
N LEU A 282 -20.66 10.67 7.65
CA LEU A 282 -21.89 10.93 6.88
C LEU A 282 -21.82 12.25 6.10
N ILE A 283 -21.13 13.27 6.63
CA ILE A 283 -20.84 14.50 5.88
C ILE A 283 -20.03 14.17 4.63
N PHE A 284 -18.92 13.43 4.76
CA PHE A 284 -18.11 13.04 3.60
C PHE A 284 -18.89 12.18 2.61
N LYS A 285 -19.67 11.19 3.08
CA LYS A 285 -20.55 10.39 2.23
C LYS A 285 -21.47 11.27 1.38
N ARG A 286 -22.17 12.24 1.99
CA ARG A 286 -23.09 13.13 1.26
C ARG A 286 -22.36 14.01 0.25
N ILE A 287 -21.23 14.61 0.65
CA ILE A 287 -20.40 15.41 -0.27
C ILE A 287 -19.96 14.57 -1.46
N ILE A 288 -19.43 13.36 -1.22
CA ILE A 288 -19.00 12.45 -2.30
C ILE A 288 -20.17 12.08 -3.20
N PHE A 289 -21.35 11.79 -2.64
CA PHE A 289 -22.53 11.44 -3.44
C PHE A 289 -22.97 12.60 -4.34
N GLU A 290 -22.89 13.85 -3.87
CA GLU A 290 -23.14 15.03 -4.70
C GLU A 290 -22.03 15.23 -5.76
N LEU A 291 -20.76 14.98 -5.43
CA LEU A 291 -19.67 15.03 -6.42
C LEU A 291 -19.83 13.99 -7.53
N LEU A 292 -20.39 12.81 -7.22
CA LEU A 292 -20.66 11.75 -8.20
C LEU A 292 -21.73 12.15 -9.22
N GLU A 293 -22.52 13.19 -8.98
CA GLU A 293 -23.45 13.75 -9.99
C GLU A 293 -22.71 14.48 -11.12
N HIS A 294 -21.45 14.84 -10.91
CA HIS A 294 -20.58 15.51 -11.88
C HIS A 294 -19.57 14.55 -12.54
N ILE A 295 -19.82 13.24 -12.47
CA ILE A 295 -18.90 12.24 -13.01
C ILE A 295 -18.99 12.13 -14.53
N TYR A 296 -17.83 11.96 -15.15
CA TYR A 296 -17.63 11.67 -16.57
C TYR A 296 -16.93 10.33 -16.73
N ASP A 297 -17.42 9.51 -17.68
CA ASP A 297 -16.84 8.20 -18.04
C ASP A 297 -16.63 7.28 -16.82
N GLU A 298 -17.58 7.31 -15.88
CA GLU A 298 -17.63 6.47 -14.66
C GLU A 298 -16.34 6.51 -13.81
N TYR A 299 -15.51 7.56 -13.96
CA TYR A 299 -14.21 7.62 -13.29
C TYR A 299 -13.80 9.03 -12.92
N PHE A 300 -13.94 9.97 -13.86
CA PHE A 300 -13.40 11.32 -13.75
C PHE A 300 -14.43 12.29 -13.20
N ILE A 301 -14.07 13.16 -12.27
CA ILE A 301 -14.96 14.21 -11.77
C ILE A 301 -14.27 15.56 -11.92
N PHE A 302 -14.98 16.52 -12.50
CA PHE A 302 -14.59 17.93 -12.52
C PHE A 302 -15.76 18.78 -12.07
N VAL A 303 -15.47 19.74 -11.20
CA VAL A 303 -16.46 20.64 -10.60
C VAL A 303 -15.86 22.04 -10.54
N ASP A 304 -16.63 23.03 -10.96
CA ASP A 304 -16.24 24.44 -10.83
C ASP A 304 -16.06 24.84 -9.36
N GLU A 305 -15.21 25.82 -9.10
CA GLU A 305 -14.85 26.25 -7.74
C GLU A 305 -16.08 26.62 -6.88
N ASP A 306 -16.99 27.42 -7.42
CA ASP A 306 -18.21 27.84 -6.72
C ASP A 306 -19.14 26.67 -6.40
N ILE A 307 -19.29 25.73 -7.34
CA ILE A 307 -20.14 24.55 -7.15
C ILE A 307 -19.56 23.67 -6.05
N PHE A 308 -18.25 23.39 -6.08
CA PHE A 308 -17.58 22.58 -5.08
C PHE A 308 -17.72 23.18 -3.68
N ILE A 309 -17.46 24.48 -3.54
CA ILE A 309 -17.59 25.20 -2.27
C ILE A 309 -19.04 25.14 -1.75
N ASN A 310 -20.03 25.27 -2.63
CA ASN A 310 -21.44 25.19 -2.27
C ASN A 310 -21.85 23.79 -1.79
N ILE A 311 -21.39 22.71 -2.46
CA ILE A 311 -21.61 21.33 -2.02
C ILE A 311 -21.08 21.12 -0.59
N VAL A 312 -19.87 21.62 -0.30
CA VAL A 312 -19.26 21.48 1.03
C VAL A 312 -20.02 22.28 2.08
N LYS A 313 -20.37 23.55 1.80
CA LYS A 313 -21.13 24.41 2.71
C LYS A 313 -22.47 23.77 3.08
N LYS A 314 -23.27 23.41 2.07
CA LYS A 314 -24.57 22.74 2.21
C LYS A 314 -24.53 21.53 3.15
N ASN A 315 -23.45 20.76 3.12
CA ASN A 315 -23.32 19.54 3.90
C ASN A 315 -22.61 19.71 5.26
N SER A 316 -21.99 20.86 5.51
CA SER A 316 -21.12 21.06 6.66
C SER A 316 -21.07 22.48 7.23
N ASP A 317 -22.14 23.27 7.08
CA ASP A 317 -22.24 24.71 7.42
C ASP A 317 -21.27 25.22 8.50
N LYS A 318 -21.30 24.64 9.71
CA LYS A 318 -20.47 25.08 10.85
C LYS A 318 -18.98 24.67 10.81
N ASN A 319 -18.62 23.68 9.99
CA ASN A 319 -17.29 23.07 9.91
C ASN A 319 -16.68 23.10 8.50
N SER A 320 -17.25 23.88 7.58
CA SER A 320 -16.87 23.90 6.16
C SER A 320 -15.36 24.03 5.93
N SER A 321 -14.67 24.91 6.66
CA SER A 321 -13.21 25.10 6.51
C SER A 321 -12.40 23.84 6.84
N LYS A 322 -12.74 23.15 7.93
CA LYS A 322 -12.07 21.90 8.34
C LYS A 322 -12.35 20.75 7.36
N ILE A 323 -13.56 20.71 6.79
CA ILE A 323 -13.93 19.74 5.77
C ILE A 323 -13.16 20.01 4.48
N LEU A 324 -13.03 21.27 4.06
CA LEU A 324 -12.22 21.67 2.91
C LEU A 324 -10.75 21.27 3.08
N GLU A 325 -10.14 21.54 4.23
CA GLU A 325 -8.76 21.11 4.55
C GLU A 325 -8.57 19.59 4.49
N SER A 326 -9.63 18.83 4.78
CA SER A 326 -9.60 17.36 4.68
C SER A 326 -9.78 16.86 3.25
N LEU A 327 -10.37 17.66 2.37
CA LEU A 327 -10.69 17.27 0.99
C LEU A 327 -9.67 17.74 -0.04
N ILE A 328 -9.04 18.90 0.17
CA ILE A 328 -8.17 19.54 -0.83
C ILE A 328 -6.68 19.36 -0.50
N SER A 329 -5.91 18.88 -1.46
CA SER A 329 -4.44 18.87 -1.39
C SER A 329 -3.88 20.28 -1.64
N ASN A 330 -3.13 20.83 -0.68
CA ASN A 330 -2.57 22.20 -0.75
C ASN A 330 -1.03 22.24 -0.65
N SER A 331 -0.33 21.14 -1.00
CA SER A 331 1.12 21.07 -0.83
C SER A 331 1.88 21.10 -2.16
N ASN A 332 2.92 21.93 -2.20
CA ASN A 332 3.90 21.97 -3.29
C ASN A 332 5.11 21.06 -3.02
N ASP A 333 5.09 20.31 -1.91
CA ASP A 333 6.15 19.39 -1.53
C ASP A 333 5.78 17.97 -1.94
N TYR A 334 6.63 17.37 -2.77
CA TYR A 334 6.50 15.97 -3.18
C TYR A 334 6.48 15.01 -1.96
N ASN A 335 7.23 15.32 -0.89
CA ASN A 335 7.24 14.50 0.34
C ASN A 335 5.91 14.54 1.09
N ILE A 336 5.16 15.63 0.98
CA ILE A 336 3.81 15.70 1.55
C ILE A 336 2.84 14.98 0.61
N SER A 337 3.01 15.18 -0.69
CA SER A 337 2.19 14.56 -1.75
C SER A 337 2.18 13.03 -1.69
N ILE A 338 3.31 12.41 -1.34
CA ILE A 338 3.43 10.94 -1.27
C ILE A 338 2.57 10.27 -0.19
N ASN A 339 2.11 11.05 0.79
CA ASN A 339 1.20 10.59 1.84
C ASN A 339 -0.09 11.41 1.87
N SER A 340 -0.37 12.15 0.79
CA SER A 340 -1.62 12.87 0.67
C SER A 340 -2.75 11.85 0.48
N TYR A 341 -3.83 12.00 1.25
CA TYR A 341 -5.07 11.22 1.07
C TYR A 341 -6.23 12.12 0.65
N GLN A 342 -5.96 13.42 0.46
CA GLN A 342 -6.96 14.37 0.03
C GLN A 342 -7.45 13.98 -1.36
N PRO A 343 -8.77 13.77 -1.54
CA PRO A 343 -9.28 13.23 -2.78
C PRO A 343 -9.38 14.29 -3.88
N VAL A 344 -9.45 15.57 -3.52
CA VAL A 344 -9.69 16.67 -4.46
C VAL A 344 -8.40 17.44 -4.71
N ILE A 345 -8.11 17.66 -5.99
CA ILE A 345 -6.97 18.42 -6.48
C ILE A 345 -7.50 19.72 -7.07
N LYS A 346 -6.94 20.85 -6.68
CA LYS A 346 -7.21 22.13 -7.33
C LYS A 346 -6.45 22.18 -8.66
N ILE A 347 -7.11 22.65 -9.70
CA ILE A 347 -6.53 22.99 -11.00
C ILE A 347 -6.97 24.40 -11.41
N GLU A 348 -6.32 25.00 -12.40
CA GLU A 348 -6.61 26.39 -12.84
C GLU A 348 -8.10 26.66 -13.07
N SER A 349 -8.85 25.70 -13.62
CA SER A 349 -10.27 25.84 -13.97
C SER A 349 -11.25 25.42 -12.87
N GLY A 350 -10.80 24.89 -11.73
CA GLY A 350 -11.69 24.39 -10.69
C GLY A 350 -11.10 23.24 -9.87
N TYR A 351 -11.91 22.24 -9.58
CA TYR A 351 -11.53 21.09 -8.78
C TYR A 351 -11.74 19.78 -9.53
N THR A 352 -10.82 18.84 -9.34
CA THR A 352 -10.88 17.53 -9.97
C THR A 352 -10.58 16.41 -8.98
N THR A 353 -11.21 15.27 -9.21
CA THR A 353 -10.98 14.03 -8.47
C THR A 353 -11.29 12.82 -9.37
N ASN A 354 -11.13 11.61 -8.83
CA ASN A 354 -11.61 10.38 -9.46
C ASN A 354 -12.11 9.39 -8.40
N ILE A 355 -12.74 8.31 -8.85
CA ILE A 355 -13.26 7.27 -7.95
C ILE A 355 -12.18 6.71 -7.02
N ASN A 356 -10.97 6.46 -7.52
CA ASN A 356 -9.88 5.86 -6.72
C ASN A 356 -9.38 6.81 -5.61
N LEU A 357 -9.27 8.10 -5.88
CA LEU A 357 -8.89 9.11 -4.89
C LEU A 357 -9.97 9.24 -3.80
N LEU A 358 -11.24 9.26 -4.19
CA LEU A 358 -12.37 9.30 -3.25
C LEU A 358 -12.44 8.02 -2.41
N MET A 359 -12.24 6.86 -3.03
CA MET A 359 -12.21 5.57 -2.35
C MET A 359 -11.06 5.52 -1.33
N ARG A 360 -9.85 5.87 -1.75
CA ARG A 360 -8.66 5.92 -0.89
C ARG A 360 -8.86 6.87 0.28
N PHE A 361 -9.47 8.04 0.05
CA PHE A 361 -9.84 8.96 1.12
C PHE A 361 -10.82 8.34 2.13
N MET A 362 -11.86 7.66 1.65
CA MET A 362 -12.85 7.02 2.53
C MET A 362 -12.25 5.87 3.36
N TYR A 363 -11.38 5.04 2.78
CA TYR A 363 -10.63 4.02 3.52
C TYR A 363 -9.68 4.64 4.57
N PHE A 364 -8.93 5.68 4.18
CA PHE A 364 -8.05 6.40 5.10
C PHE A 364 -8.84 6.99 6.27
N TYR A 365 -9.92 7.70 5.98
CA TYR A 365 -10.76 8.35 6.98
C TYR A 365 -11.43 7.32 7.89
N LYS A 366 -11.88 6.19 7.32
CA LYS A 366 -12.37 5.03 8.07
C LYS A 366 -11.37 4.61 9.13
N ASN A 367 -10.16 4.27 8.68
CA ASN A 367 -9.11 3.77 9.55
C ASN A 367 -8.70 4.80 10.60
N LYS A 368 -8.62 6.08 10.23
CA LYS A 368 -8.29 7.19 11.15
C LYS A 368 -9.25 7.28 12.34
N ILE A 369 -10.55 7.03 12.15
CA ILE A 369 -11.52 7.01 13.23
C ILE A 369 -11.43 5.70 14.01
N LEU A 370 -11.50 4.56 13.33
CA LEU A 370 -11.60 3.25 13.96
C LEU A 370 -10.37 2.92 14.80
N ASN A 371 -9.19 3.34 14.36
CA ASN A 371 -7.94 3.17 15.10
C ASN A 371 -7.95 3.83 16.49
N LYS A 372 -8.88 4.76 16.77
CA LYS A 372 -9.06 5.38 18.10
C LYS A 372 -10.02 4.62 19.00
N LYS A 373 -10.74 3.61 18.48
CA LYS A 373 -11.81 2.92 19.21
C LYS A 373 -11.30 1.63 19.83
N ARG A 374 -11.44 1.52 21.16
CA ARG A 374 -10.93 0.36 21.91
C ARG A 374 -11.57 -0.97 21.47
N ARG A 375 -12.88 -0.97 21.20
CA ARG A 375 -13.60 -2.17 20.71
C ARG A 375 -13.01 -2.68 19.40
N PHE A 376 -12.71 -1.78 18.46
CA PHE A 376 -12.08 -2.11 17.18
C PHE A 376 -10.67 -2.66 17.38
N GLN A 377 -9.86 -2.03 18.22
CA GLN A 377 -8.51 -2.50 18.55
C GLN A 377 -8.51 -3.90 19.18
N ILE A 378 -9.46 -4.21 20.06
CA ILE A 378 -9.58 -5.54 20.68
C ILE A 378 -9.99 -6.57 19.63
N HIS A 379 -11.03 -6.28 18.84
CA HIS A 379 -11.52 -7.21 17.83
C HIS A 379 -10.47 -7.51 16.75
N SER A 380 -9.72 -6.49 16.30
CA SER A 380 -8.58 -6.66 15.40
C SER A 380 -7.43 -7.47 16.00
N GLY A 381 -7.28 -7.48 17.33
CA GLY A 381 -6.35 -8.37 18.01
C GLY A 381 -6.74 -9.84 17.86
N PHE A 382 -8.01 -10.17 18.08
CA PHE A 382 -8.49 -11.54 17.98
C PHE A 382 -8.41 -12.10 16.56
N ILE A 383 -8.82 -11.32 15.55
CA ILE A 383 -8.69 -11.72 14.13
C ILE A 383 -7.23 -12.00 13.79
N PHE A 384 -6.32 -11.11 14.18
CA PHE A 384 -4.90 -11.29 13.94
C PHE A 384 -4.32 -12.55 14.63
N GLU A 385 -4.74 -12.84 15.87
CA GLU A 385 -4.34 -14.09 16.55
C GLU A 385 -4.78 -15.33 15.76
N ASP A 386 -6.00 -15.32 15.21
CA ASP A 386 -6.52 -16.46 14.46
C ASP A 386 -5.80 -16.66 13.12
N GLU A 387 -5.44 -15.57 12.42
CA GLU A 387 -4.60 -15.64 11.22
C GLU A 387 -3.22 -16.24 11.51
N VAL A 388 -2.57 -15.83 12.60
CA VAL A 388 -1.27 -16.39 13.01
C VAL A 388 -1.41 -17.88 13.36
N LYS A 389 -2.48 -18.29 14.05
CA LYS A 389 -2.74 -19.72 14.34
C LYS A 389 -2.89 -20.52 13.06
N ASN A 390 -3.68 -20.04 12.10
CA ASN A 390 -3.89 -20.73 10.83
C ASN A 390 -2.58 -20.87 10.06
N LYS A 391 -1.79 -19.80 9.98
CA LYS A 391 -0.48 -19.81 9.31
C LYS A 391 0.50 -20.80 9.96
N LEU A 392 0.53 -20.87 11.29
CA LEU A 392 1.36 -21.83 12.01
C LEU A 392 0.91 -23.29 11.75
N LYS A 393 -0.40 -23.55 11.77
CA LYS A 393 -0.97 -24.88 11.47
C LYS A 393 -0.62 -25.35 10.07
N GLU A 394 -0.80 -24.48 9.07
CA GLU A 394 -0.42 -24.75 7.66
C GLU A 394 1.05 -25.13 7.51
N ASN A 395 1.91 -24.64 8.41
CA ASN A 395 3.34 -24.89 8.39
C ASN A 395 3.80 -25.97 9.40
N GLY A 396 2.90 -26.86 9.80
CA GLY A 396 3.23 -28.08 10.57
C GLY A 396 3.38 -27.87 12.08
N PHE A 397 2.95 -26.73 12.64
CA PHE A 397 2.90 -26.56 14.09
C PHE A 397 1.59 -27.11 14.68
N PHE A 398 1.69 -27.83 15.80
CA PHE A 398 0.52 -28.24 16.57
C PHE A 398 0.12 -27.15 17.56
N VAL A 399 -0.90 -26.35 17.22
CA VAL A 399 -1.41 -25.28 18.10
C VAL A 399 -2.26 -25.87 19.23
N THR A 400 -1.88 -25.60 20.47
CA THR A 400 -2.56 -26.10 21.68
C THR A 400 -3.76 -25.22 22.04
N GLU A 401 -4.94 -25.82 22.26
CA GLU A 401 -6.15 -25.07 22.64
C GLU A 401 -6.31 -24.92 24.16
N ASN A 402 -5.70 -25.82 24.93
CA ASN A 402 -5.83 -25.93 26.38
C ASN A 402 -4.84 -25.07 27.19
N THR A 403 -4.15 -24.14 26.55
CA THR A 403 -3.10 -23.27 27.13
C THR A 403 -3.48 -21.79 27.16
N LYS A 404 -4.62 -21.41 26.57
CA LYS A 404 -5.08 -20.01 26.50
C LYS A 404 -5.10 -19.32 27.87
N ARG A 405 -5.41 -20.08 28.93
CA ARG A 405 -5.33 -19.59 30.30
C ARG A 405 -4.79 -20.65 31.26
N ILE A 406 -3.66 -20.36 31.92
CA ILE A 406 -3.04 -21.23 32.94
C ILE A 406 -2.83 -20.39 34.20
N GLU A 407 -3.35 -20.84 35.33
CA GLU A 407 -3.21 -20.13 36.62
C GLU A 407 -3.55 -18.63 36.55
N ARG A 408 -4.65 -18.30 35.86
CA ARG A 408 -5.13 -16.93 35.59
C ARG A 408 -4.23 -16.08 34.68
N LYS A 409 -3.10 -16.61 34.19
CA LYS A 409 -2.27 -15.99 33.14
C LYS A 409 -2.77 -16.39 31.77
N GLU A 410 -2.76 -15.43 30.84
CA GLU A 410 -3.20 -15.62 29.46
C GLU A 410 -1.99 -15.76 28.55
N PHE A 411 -2.09 -16.69 27.61
CA PHE A 411 -1.13 -16.92 26.54
C PHE A 411 -1.89 -16.84 25.20
N ASP A 412 -1.38 -16.07 24.24
CA ASP A 412 -2.09 -15.82 22.99
C ASP A 412 -2.10 -17.09 22.12
N ILE A 413 -0.91 -17.57 21.73
CA ILE A 413 -0.74 -18.77 20.91
C ILE A 413 0.43 -19.59 21.45
N VAL A 414 0.15 -20.83 21.83
CA VAL A 414 1.17 -21.80 22.20
C VAL A 414 1.09 -22.96 21.23
N ALA A 415 2.19 -23.24 20.55
CA ALA A 415 2.29 -24.32 19.60
C ALA A 415 3.44 -25.27 19.94
N ILE A 416 3.37 -26.51 19.47
CA ILE A 416 4.39 -27.53 19.65
C ILE A 416 4.90 -27.94 18.28
N ARG A 417 6.22 -28.04 18.13
CA ARG A 417 6.87 -28.65 16.98
C ARG A 417 8.18 -29.30 17.45
N ASN A 418 8.44 -30.52 17.01
CA ASN A 418 9.66 -31.29 17.31
C ASN A 418 10.00 -31.31 18.81
N ASN A 419 9.00 -31.64 19.64
CA ASN A 419 9.10 -31.67 21.10
C ASN A 419 9.62 -30.37 21.73
N THR A 420 9.42 -29.22 21.07
CA THR A 420 9.73 -27.89 21.59
C THR A 420 8.45 -27.06 21.65
N ILE A 421 8.24 -26.34 22.75
CA ILE A 421 7.16 -25.38 22.91
C ILE A 421 7.55 -24.07 22.21
N TYR A 422 6.67 -23.54 21.38
CA TYR A 422 6.78 -22.23 20.79
C TYR A 422 5.65 -21.35 21.33
N ASN A 423 6.00 -20.38 22.18
CA ASN A 423 5.08 -19.41 22.74
C ASN A 423 5.14 -18.12 21.92
N PHE A 424 4.05 -17.80 21.23
CA PHE A 424 3.90 -16.64 20.37
C PHE A 424 2.94 -15.63 21.01
N GLN A 425 3.48 -14.47 21.40
CA GLN A 425 2.68 -13.33 21.80
C GLN A 425 2.32 -12.49 20.56
N CYS A 426 1.04 -12.33 20.27
CA CYS A 426 0.55 -11.54 19.15
C CYS A 426 0.38 -10.07 19.56
N LYS A 427 0.96 -9.16 18.75
CA LYS A 427 0.86 -7.71 18.94
C LYS A 427 0.41 -7.01 17.66
N ASN A 428 -0.89 -6.75 17.58
CA ASN A 428 -1.48 -5.89 16.55
C ASN A 428 -1.27 -4.40 16.91
N SER A 429 -0.03 -3.91 16.84
CA SER A 429 0.31 -2.51 17.15
C SER A 429 0.46 -1.67 15.89
N PHE A 430 -0.60 -0.98 15.48
CA PHE A 430 -0.58 -0.07 14.33
C PHE A 430 0.42 1.07 14.54
N ILE A 431 1.32 1.21 13.57
CA ILE A 431 2.13 2.41 13.37
C ILE A 431 1.79 2.98 12.00
N ASP A 432 1.48 4.27 11.99
CA ASP A 432 1.19 5.01 10.78
C ASP A 432 2.50 5.28 10.02
N ILE A 433 2.69 4.56 8.91
CA ILE A 433 3.90 4.64 8.07
C ILE A 433 4.05 6.01 7.39
N SER A 434 2.94 6.74 7.19
CA SER A 434 3.00 8.09 6.61
C SER A 434 3.82 9.05 7.47
N LEU A 435 3.95 8.76 8.77
CA LEU A 435 4.77 9.54 9.69
C LEU A 435 6.26 9.46 9.39
N ILE A 436 6.75 8.45 8.65
CA ILE A 436 8.14 8.40 8.20
C ILE A 436 8.48 9.67 7.42
N TYR A 437 7.54 10.14 6.61
CA TYR A 437 7.74 11.25 5.70
C TYR A 437 7.18 12.56 6.30
N ALA A 438 5.98 12.52 6.89
CA ALA A 438 5.32 13.72 7.40
C ALA A 438 5.88 14.19 8.76
N SER A 439 6.35 13.28 9.61
CA SER A 439 6.89 13.63 10.93
C SER A 439 7.84 12.54 11.46
N PRO A 440 9.06 12.42 10.89
CA PRO A 440 9.99 11.32 11.20
C PRO A 440 10.24 11.16 12.70
N GLU A 441 10.36 12.27 13.44
CA GLU A 441 10.57 12.26 14.89
C GLU A 441 9.41 11.67 15.69
N LYS A 442 8.17 11.83 15.23
CA LYS A 442 7.02 11.14 15.83
C LYS A 442 7.06 9.64 15.55
N PHE A 443 7.43 9.25 14.33
CA PHE A 443 7.59 7.85 13.97
C PHE A 443 8.69 7.17 14.79
N ILE A 444 9.86 7.79 14.91
CA ILE A 444 11.01 7.27 15.67
C ILE A 444 10.63 7.05 17.15
N ARG A 445 9.99 8.05 17.78
CA ARG A 445 9.54 7.93 19.18
C ARG A 445 8.55 6.78 19.38
N LYS A 446 7.56 6.66 18.49
CA LYS A 446 6.57 5.57 18.53
C LYS A 446 7.24 4.20 18.34
N SER A 447 8.15 4.10 17.39
CA SER A 447 8.89 2.86 17.10
C SER A 447 9.73 2.43 18.30
N LYS A 448 10.49 3.34 18.93
CA LYS A 448 11.24 3.05 20.16
C LYS A 448 10.33 2.60 21.30
N HIS A 449 9.18 3.23 21.45
CA HIS A 449 8.17 2.81 22.44
C HIS A 449 7.66 1.38 22.16
N LEU A 450 7.36 1.05 20.89
CA LEU A 450 6.90 -0.29 20.49
C LEU A 450 7.97 -1.36 20.70
N GLN A 451 9.22 -1.11 20.31
CA GLN A 451 10.34 -2.02 20.58
C GLN A 451 10.45 -2.33 22.09
N ASN A 452 10.41 -1.30 22.93
CA ASN A 452 10.45 -1.47 24.39
C ASN A 452 9.23 -2.24 24.91
N TYR A 453 8.05 -1.96 24.37
CA TYR A 453 6.82 -2.66 24.73
C TYR A 453 6.88 -4.16 24.37
N PHE A 454 7.43 -4.51 23.21
CA PHE A 454 7.57 -5.90 22.77
C PHE A 454 8.65 -6.66 23.53
N ASN A 455 9.79 -6.02 23.78
CA ASN A 455 10.84 -6.59 24.63
C ASN A 455 10.32 -6.88 26.05
N ARG A 456 9.48 -5.99 26.60
CA ARG A 456 8.80 -6.24 27.88
C ARG A 456 7.80 -7.40 27.80
N ALA A 457 7.11 -7.58 26.67
CA ALA A 457 6.23 -8.72 26.48
C ALA A 457 7.03 -10.04 26.46
N LEU A 458 8.13 -10.10 25.70
CA LEU A 458 9.02 -11.26 25.69
C LEU A 458 9.54 -11.61 27.08
N ARG A 459 10.04 -10.63 27.85
CA ARG A 459 10.51 -10.87 29.23
C ARG A 459 9.42 -11.47 30.12
N LYS A 460 8.19 -10.95 30.02
CA LYS A 460 7.04 -11.49 30.77
C LYS A 460 6.73 -12.93 30.40
N GLU A 461 6.91 -13.32 29.15
CA GLU A 461 6.66 -14.69 28.70
C GLU A 461 7.74 -15.66 29.17
N VAL A 462 9.01 -15.22 29.17
CA VAL A 462 10.13 -15.97 29.76
C VAL A 462 9.93 -16.19 31.26
N GLU A 463 9.52 -15.16 32.00
CA GLU A 463 9.21 -15.26 33.44
C GLU A 463 8.07 -16.25 33.76
N ARG A 464 7.29 -16.65 32.76
CA ARG A 464 6.13 -17.55 32.88
C ARG A 464 6.36 -18.92 32.28
N GLU A 465 7.55 -19.21 31.76
CA GLU A 465 7.81 -20.44 31.00
C GLU A 465 7.50 -21.71 31.78
N SER A 466 7.72 -21.70 33.10
CA SER A 466 7.49 -22.85 33.97
C SER A 466 6.04 -23.32 33.94
N LEU A 467 5.08 -22.40 33.77
CA LEU A 467 3.66 -22.74 33.63
C LEU A 467 3.39 -23.59 32.39
N LEU A 468 4.06 -23.27 31.28
CA LEU A 468 3.93 -24.01 30.02
C LEU A 468 4.64 -25.35 30.09
N LYS A 469 5.86 -25.38 30.64
CA LYS A 469 6.63 -26.63 30.81
C LYS A 469 5.88 -27.65 31.67
N VAL A 470 5.33 -27.22 32.81
CA VAL A 470 4.54 -28.07 33.70
C VAL A 470 3.25 -28.54 33.01
N LYS A 471 2.54 -27.64 32.31
CA LYS A 471 1.26 -27.96 31.66
C LYS A 471 1.41 -28.93 30.50
N LEU A 472 2.45 -28.74 29.68
CA LEU A 472 2.66 -29.52 28.44
C LEU A 472 3.65 -30.67 28.62
N LYS A 473 4.36 -30.75 29.75
CA LYS A 473 5.39 -31.76 30.06
C LYS A 473 6.52 -31.80 29.01
N ILE A 474 6.91 -30.63 28.55
CA ILE A 474 8.01 -30.42 27.58
C ILE A 474 8.97 -29.40 28.20
N GLU A 475 10.27 -29.70 28.19
CA GLU A 475 11.29 -28.84 28.81
C GLU A 475 11.77 -27.71 27.89
N ASP A 476 11.86 -27.97 26.58
CA ASP A 476 12.36 -26.98 25.62
C ASP A 476 11.26 -25.98 25.25
N ILE A 477 11.57 -24.69 25.36
CA ILE A 477 10.65 -23.60 25.03
C ILE A 477 11.38 -22.43 24.36
N LYS A 478 10.72 -21.84 23.36
CA LYS A 478 11.15 -20.61 22.68
C LYS A 478 10.02 -19.60 22.69
N HIS A 479 10.37 -18.33 22.89
CA HIS A 479 9.43 -17.23 23.03
C HIS A 479 9.59 -16.23 21.90
N TYR A 480 8.48 -15.86 21.30
CA TYR A 480 8.43 -14.93 20.17
C TYR A 480 7.32 -13.90 20.35
N VAL A 481 7.51 -12.72 19.76
CA VAL A 481 6.45 -11.75 19.55
C VAL A 481 6.18 -11.68 18.05
N ILE A 482 4.95 -11.96 17.65
CA ILE A 482 4.50 -11.75 16.28
C ILE A 482 3.79 -10.41 16.19
N SER A 483 4.29 -9.52 15.34
CA SER A 483 3.66 -8.22 15.11
C SER A 483 2.96 -8.16 13.76
N ARG A 484 1.71 -7.66 13.74
CA ARG A 484 0.98 -7.47 12.48
C ARG A 484 1.72 -6.52 11.54
N TYR A 485 2.32 -5.47 12.11
CA TYR A 485 3.05 -4.48 11.33
C TYR A 485 4.55 -4.68 11.48
N PRO A 486 5.34 -4.43 10.42
CA PRO A 486 6.79 -4.56 10.50
C PRO A 486 7.33 -3.59 11.56
N ILE A 487 8.29 -4.04 12.35
CA ILE A 487 9.01 -3.21 13.32
C ILE A 487 10.49 -3.47 13.15
N VAL A 488 11.24 -2.39 12.95
CA VAL A 488 12.70 -2.48 12.88
C VAL A 488 13.20 -2.75 14.29
N SER A 489 13.74 -3.93 14.53
CA SER A 489 14.31 -4.31 15.82
C SER A 489 15.55 -5.17 15.61
N GLU A 490 16.53 -4.99 16.50
CA GLU A 490 17.70 -5.88 16.62
C GLU A 490 17.34 -7.24 17.27
N ASN A 491 16.13 -7.39 17.83
CA ASN A 491 15.73 -8.62 18.50
C ASN A 491 15.08 -9.62 17.52
N GLU A 492 15.80 -10.69 17.20
CA GLU A 492 15.37 -11.76 16.28
C GLU A 492 14.11 -12.52 16.76
N ASN A 493 13.76 -12.40 18.04
CA ASN A 493 12.52 -12.99 18.58
C ASN A 493 11.27 -12.13 18.32
N ILE A 494 11.42 -10.96 17.69
CA ILE A 494 10.31 -10.13 17.22
C ILE A 494 10.19 -10.32 15.71
N ILE A 495 9.11 -10.95 15.29
CA ILE A 495 8.89 -11.35 13.89
C ILE A 495 7.69 -10.57 13.35
N SER A 496 7.83 -9.96 12.17
CA SER A 496 6.66 -9.42 11.47
C SER A 496 5.82 -10.56 10.93
N PHE A 497 4.49 -10.41 10.94
CA PHE A 497 3.59 -11.40 10.33
C PHE A 497 3.94 -11.66 8.86
N PHE A 498 4.36 -10.63 8.12
CA PHE A 498 4.80 -10.76 6.73
C PHE A 498 6.03 -11.65 6.58
N ASP A 499 6.97 -11.56 7.52
CA ASP A 499 8.20 -12.34 7.50
C ASP A 499 8.03 -13.72 8.17
N LEU A 500 6.84 -14.04 8.71
CA LEU A 500 6.61 -15.27 9.46
C LEU A 500 6.85 -16.51 8.59
N HIS A 501 6.40 -16.49 7.34
CA HIS A 501 6.59 -17.60 6.41
C HIS A 501 8.07 -17.87 6.11
N ASP A 502 8.81 -16.81 5.81
CA ASP A 502 10.24 -16.90 5.51
C ASP A 502 11.05 -17.26 6.76
N TRP A 503 10.65 -16.76 7.93
CA TRP A 503 11.21 -17.17 9.20
C TRP A 503 10.99 -18.66 9.45
N ILE A 504 9.79 -19.19 9.20
CA ILE A 504 9.52 -20.63 9.33
C ILE A 504 10.40 -21.41 8.35
N LYS A 505 10.39 -21.04 7.06
CA LYS A 505 11.25 -21.70 6.05
C LYS A 505 12.72 -21.67 6.46
N LYS A 506 13.23 -20.55 6.97
CA LYS A 506 14.65 -20.44 7.36
C LYS A 506 15.01 -21.32 8.56
N ASN A 507 14.12 -21.44 9.54
CA ASN A 507 14.41 -22.10 10.81
C ASN A 507 13.99 -23.58 10.87
N PHE A 508 13.18 -24.05 9.92
CA PHE A 508 12.61 -25.40 9.91
C PHE A 508 12.75 -26.08 8.53
N LYS A 509 13.76 -25.67 7.76
CA LYS A 509 13.97 -26.00 6.33
C LYS A 509 14.21 -27.49 6.04
N ASP A 510 14.41 -28.30 7.07
CA ASP A 510 14.90 -29.68 6.93
C ASP A 510 13.84 -30.77 7.15
N GLU A 511 12.55 -30.44 7.26
CA GLU A 511 11.51 -31.45 7.59
C GLU A 511 10.14 -31.18 6.91
N ILE A 512 10.13 -31.06 5.58
CA ILE A 512 8.93 -31.33 4.75
C ILE A 512 9.25 -32.50 3.83
#